data_AF-A0A8T5QDJ0-F1
#
_entry.id   AF-A0A8T5QDJ0-F1
#
_cell.length_a   1.000
_cell.length_b   1.000
_cell.length_c   1.000
_cell.angle_alpha   90.00
_cell.angle_beta   90.00
_cell.angle_gamma   90.00
#
_symmetry.space_group_name_H-M   'P 1'
#
loop_
_entity.id
_entity.type
_entity.pdbx_description
1 polymer ?
#
loop_
_entity_poly.entity_id
_entity_poly.type
_entity_poly.pdbx_seq_one_letter_code
_entity_poly.pdbx_strand_id
1 'polypeptide(L)'
;MDSVDQTIRVNNLSKELKKYGFAETAQEAIAQAGEIYGANTDELNAEIELAQISKAQFNEIINKMQRLWMFKNNTDQKISAVAEQVVKVTEKLNELIKSISMIEMNQAVFDKKLTVLKDNVHDTFREESKPIKHVKKHQEHVEESSGKEVQKKLEKPIDRTGVAPADVSIEKIFYCGNK
;
A
#
# COMPACT_ATOMS: atom_id res chain seq x y z
N MET A 1 40.02 -52.12 10.04
CA MET A 1 38.89 -51.62 10.84
C MET A 1 39.37 -50.63 11.92
N ASP A 2 40.61 -50.14 11.80
CA ASP A 2 41.40 -49.60 12.92
C ASP A 2 41.28 -48.08 13.10
N SER A 3 40.72 -47.36 12.13
CA SER A 3 40.65 -45.90 12.13
C SER A 3 39.74 -45.33 13.23
N VAL A 4 38.53 -45.87 13.41
CA VAL A 4 37.56 -45.35 14.40
C VAL A 4 38.02 -45.59 15.84
N ASP A 5 38.53 -46.79 16.13
CA ASP A 5 39.04 -47.13 17.46
C ASP A 5 40.28 -46.30 17.84
N GLN A 6 41.13 -45.98 16.85
CA GLN A 6 42.29 -45.11 17.06
C GLN A 6 41.85 -43.66 17.33
N THR A 7 40.85 -43.13 16.61
CA THR A 7 40.27 -41.81 16.89
C THR A 7 39.66 -41.73 18.28
N ILE A 8 38.96 -42.77 18.74
CA ILE A 8 38.40 -42.82 20.10
C ILE A 8 39.51 -42.79 21.16
N ARG A 9 40.59 -43.54 20.96
CA ARG A 9 41.75 -43.56 21.87
C ARG A 9 42.45 -42.19 21.95
N VAL A 10 42.69 -41.55 20.81
CA VAL A 10 43.26 -40.19 20.74
C VAL A 10 42.34 -39.17 21.44
N ASN A 11 41.03 -39.28 21.26
CA ASN A 11 40.06 -38.39 21.92
C ASN A 11 40.03 -38.57 23.45
N ASN A 12 40.11 -39.82 23.92
CA ASN A 12 40.13 -40.10 25.36
C ASN A 12 41.44 -39.63 26.01
N LEU A 13 42.58 -39.90 25.37
CA LEU A 13 43.88 -39.48 25.89
C LEU A 13 44.04 -37.95 25.86
N SER A 14 43.61 -37.28 24.80
CA SER A 14 43.64 -35.81 24.73
C SER A 14 42.78 -35.15 25.82
N LYS A 15 41.62 -35.73 26.15
CA LYS A 15 40.82 -35.28 27.31
C LYS A 15 41.56 -35.45 28.63
N GLU A 16 42.28 -36.56 28.82
CA GLU A 16 43.08 -36.79 30.02
C GLU A 16 44.28 -35.84 30.12
N LEU A 17 45.03 -35.65 29.03
CA LEU A 17 46.17 -34.72 28.96
C LEU A 17 45.75 -33.29 29.33
N LYS A 18 44.61 -32.82 28.80
CA LYS A 18 44.06 -31.53 29.18
C LYS A 18 43.57 -31.49 30.63
N LYS A 19 42.90 -32.55 31.10
CA LYS A 19 42.35 -32.63 32.46
C LYS A 19 43.44 -32.58 33.52
N TYR A 20 44.58 -33.20 33.28
CA TYR A 20 45.72 -33.25 34.20
C TYR A 20 46.75 -32.12 33.99
N GLY A 21 46.51 -31.21 33.05
CA GLY A 21 47.37 -30.05 32.81
C GLY A 21 48.68 -30.35 32.08
N PHE A 22 48.78 -31.49 31.40
CA PHE A 22 49.93 -31.84 30.55
C PHE A 22 49.95 -31.05 29.23
N ALA A 23 48.79 -30.53 28.81
CA ALA A 23 48.65 -29.64 27.67
C ALA A 23 47.79 -28.43 28.05
N GLU A 24 48.19 -27.23 27.64
CA GLU A 24 47.50 -25.98 27.98
C GLU A 24 46.24 -25.79 27.12
N THR A 25 46.28 -26.26 25.87
CA THR A 25 45.17 -26.13 24.92
C THR A 25 44.62 -27.48 24.48
N ALA A 26 43.37 -27.49 24.01
CA ALA A 26 42.77 -28.72 23.48
C ALA A 26 43.50 -29.24 22.24
N GLN A 27 44.07 -28.34 21.43
CA GLN A 27 44.77 -28.68 20.20
C GLN A 27 46.13 -29.32 20.49
N GLU A 28 46.86 -28.77 21.47
CA GLU A 28 48.10 -29.36 21.97
C GLU A 28 47.87 -30.73 22.60
N ALA A 29 46.79 -30.90 23.37
CA ALA A 29 46.41 -32.19 23.95
C ALA A 29 46.09 -33.26 22.88
N ILE A 30 45.47 -32.83 21.77
CA ILE A 30 45.16 -33.68 20.63
C ILE A 30 46.42 -34.05 19.84
N ALA A 31 47.34 -33.10 19.64
CA ALA A 31 48.61 -33.34 18.96
C ALA A 31 49.49 -34.33 19.76
N GLN A 32 49.66 -34.10 21.07
CA GLN A 32 50.41 -35.01 21.95
C GLN A 32 49.79 -36.42 21.99
N ALA A 33 48.46 -36.53 22.08
CA ALA A 33 47.77 -37.82 22.02
C ALA A 33 47.90 -38.50 20.65
N GLY A 34 47.95 -37.72 19.57
CA GLY A 34 48.15 -38.19 18.21
C GLY A 34 49.56 -38.75 18.00
N GLU A 35 50.60 -38.05 18.47
CA GLU A 35 51.99 -38.53 18.45
C GLU A 35 52.15 -39.86 19.20
N ILE A 36 51.52 -39.99 20.38
CA ILE A 36 51.59 -41.21 21.21
C ILE A 36 50.97 -42.43 20.49
N TYR A 37 49.91 -42.24 19.73
CA TYR A 37 49.22 -43.32 19.01
C TYR A 37 49.59 -43.41 17.52
N GLY A 38 50.60 -42.66 17.06
CA GLY A 38 51.03 -42.64 15.66
C GLY A 38 49.94 -42.20 14.68
N ALA A 39 48.99 -41.39 15.15
CA ALA A 39 47.95 -40.81 14.30
C ALA A 39 48.53 -39.62 13.54
N ASN A 40 48.13 -39.47 12.27
CA ASN A 40 48.59 -38.40 11.40
C ASN A 40 48.01 -37.06 11.88
N THR A 41 48.74 -36.36 12.75
CA THR A 41 48.28 -35.14 13.45
C THR A 41 47.91 -34.01 12.50
N ASP A 42 48.57 -33.94 11.34
CA ASP A 42 48.31 -32.93 10.31
C ASP A 42 46.95 -33.13 9.66
N GLU A 43 46.57 -34.38 9.41
CA GLU A 43 45.29 -34.77 8.82
C GLU A 43 44.14 -34.49 9.81
N LEU A 44 44.36 -34.79 11.09
CA LEU A 44 43.41 -34.51 12.17
C LEU A 44 43.23 -33.01 12.40
N ASN A 45 44.31 -32.22 12.32
CA ASN A 45 44.23 -30.76 12.43
C ASN A 45 43.47 -30.15 11.24
N ALA A 46 43.70 -30.64 10.02
CA ALA A 46 42.97 -30.22 8.84
C ALA A 46 41.46 -30.53 8.96
N GLU A 47 41.09 -31.70 9.48
CA GLU A 47 39.69 -32.05 9.75
C GLU A 47 39.04 -31.13 10.80
N ILE A 48 39.76 -30.78 11.86
CA ILE A 48 39.28 -29.85 12.89
C ILE A 48 39.06 -28.45 12.31
N GLU A 49 40.00 -27.93 11.50
CA GLU A 49 39.85 -26.64 10.83
C GLU A 49 38.64 -26.65 9.89
N LEU A 50 38.47 -27.70 9.10
CA LEU A 50 37.35 -27.84 8.17
C LEU A 50 36.01 -27.92 8.91
N ALA A 51 35.96 -28.63 10.05
CA ALA A 51 34.78 -28.68 10.92
C ALA A 51 34.46 -27.32 11.56
N GLN A 52 35.48 -26.54 11.96
CA GLN A 52 35.30 -25.19 12.49
C GLN A 52 34.79 -24.21 11.42
N ILE A 53 35.33 -24.26 10.20
CA ILE A 53 34.86 -23.47 9.06
C ILE A 53 33.41 -23.83 8.75
N SER A 54 33.08 -25.13 8.69
CA SER A 54 31.72 -25.61 8.47
C SER A 54 30.76 -25.08 9.55
N LYS A 55 31.16 -25.13 10.83
CA LYS A 55 30.37 -24.58 11.94
C LYS A 55 30.16 -23.08 11.82
N ALA A 56 31.20 -22.33 11.43
CA ALA A 56 31.10 -20.89 11.22
C ALA A 56 30.10 -20.56 10.10
N GLN A 57 30.17 -21.28 8.98
CA GLN A 57 29.20 -21.17 7.88
C GLN A 57 27.78 -21.50 8.34
N PHE A 58 27.61 -22.56 9.14
CA PHE A 58 26.31 -22.96 9.67
C PHE A 58 25.71 -21.88 10.58
N ASN A 59 26.52 -21.29 11.47
CA ASN A 59 26.11 -20.18 12.32
C ASN A 59 25.74 -18.94 11.51
N GLU A 60 26.47 -18.65 10.42
CA GLU A 60 26.13 -17.56 9.51
C GLU A 60 24.76 -17.77 8.85
N ILE A 61 24.48 -19.00 8.41
CA ILE A 61 23.18 -19.37 7.85
C ILE A 61 22.07 -19.18 8.89
N ILE A 62 22.26 -19.65 10.11
CA ILE A 62 21.29 -19.47 11.21
C ILE A 62 21.02 -17.98 11.45
N ASN A 63 22.06 -17.16 11.53
CA ASN A 63 21.94 -15.72 11.73
C ASN A 63 21.18 -15.05 10.57
N LYS A 64 21.45 -15.45 9.32
CA LYS A 64 20.72 -14.98 8.14
C LYS A 64 19.24 -15.38 8.19
N MET A 65 18.93 -16.62 8.57
CA MET A 65 17.56 -17.10 8.73
C MET A 65 16.80 -16.34 9.82
N GLN A 66 17.43 -16.07 10.96
CA GLN A 66 16.82 -15.26 12.03
C GLN A 66 16.50 -13.84 11.58
N ARG A 67 17.42 -13.19 10.86
CA ARG A 67 17.17 -11.85 10.29
C ARG A 67 16.03 -11.85 9.28
N LEU A 68 15.99 -12.85 8.39
CA LEU A 68 14.90 -13.01 7.43
C LEU A 68 13.55 -13.23 8.12
N TRP A 69 13.53 -14.02 9.20
CA TRP A 69 12.32 -14.26 9.98
C TRP A 69 11.81 -12.98 10.65
N MET A 70 12.70 -12.18 11.26
CA MET A 70 12.35 -10.88 11.84
C MET A 70 11.82 -9.92 10.78
N PHE A 71 12.46 -9.87 9.60
CA PHE A 71 12.01 -9.04 8.48
C PHE A 71 10.62 -9.46 7.99
N LYS A 72 10.38 -10.77 7.85
CA LYS A 72 9.07 -11.33 7.48
C LYS A 72 8.00 -10.87 8.47
N ASN A 73 8.24 -11.04 9.76
CA ASN A 73 7.26 -10.71 10.79
C ASN A 73 6.92 -9.20 10.79
N ASN A 74 7.92 -8.34 10.64
CA ASN A 74 7.71 -6.90 10.50
C ASN A 74 6.91 -6.55 9.23
N THR A 75 7.17 -7.25 8.13
CA THR A 75 6.44 -7.06 6.87
C THR A 75 4.99 -7.51 7.00
N ASP A 76 4.72 -8.65 7.63
CA ASP A 76 3.38 -9.18 7.90
C ASP A 76 2.57 -8.20 8.77
N GLN A 77 3.20 -7.58 9.77
CA GLN A 77 2.57 -6.53 10.59
C GLN A 77 2.21 -5.29 9.77
N LYS A 78 3.11 -4.82 8.91
CA LYS A 78 2.84 -3.68 8.02
C LYS A 78 1.71 -3.96 7.05
N ILE A 79 1.68 -5.17 6.46
CA ILE A 79 0.60 -5.60 5.57
C ILE A 79 -0.73 -5.60 6.32
N SER A 80 -0.76 -6.13 7.55
CA SER A 80 -1.97 -6.15 8.38
C SER A 80 -2.47 -4.73 8.70
N ALA A 81 -1.56 -3.82 9.07
CA ALA A 81 -1.91 -2.43 9.33
C ALA A 81 -2.47 -1.72 8.09
N VAL A 82 -1.90 -1.97 6.91
CA VAL A 82 -2.41 -1.43 5.65
C VAL A 82 -3.79 -2.02 5.32
N ALA A 83 -3.98 -3.33 5.53
CA ALA A 83 -5.28 -3.97 5.31
C ALA A 83 -6.37 -3.35 6.19
N GLU A 84 -6.09 -3.08 7.47
CA GLU A 84 -7.02 -2.37 8.35
C GLU A 84 -7.33 -0.95 7.88
N GLN A 85 -6.34 -0.21 7.38
CA GLN A 85 -6.55 1.12 6.83
C GLN A 85 -7.44 1.09 5.58
N VAL A 86 -7.25 0.09 4.71
CA VAL A 86 -8.09 -0.11 3.53
C VAL A 86 -9.55 -0.34 3.94
N VAL A 87 -9.80 -1.20 4.93
CA VAL A 87 -11.16 -1.44 5.45
C VAL A 87 -11.79 -0.13 5.95
N LYS A 88 -11.07 0.67 6.75
CA LYS A 88 -11.56 1.97 7.25
C LYS A 88 -11.87 2.94 6.12
N VAL A 89 -11.05 2.97 5.06
CA VAL A 89 -11.30 3.81 3.88
C VAL A 89 -12.55 3.33 3.14
N THR A 90 -12.71 2.02 2.96
CA THR A 90 -13.91 1.44 2.35
C THR A 90 -15.17 1.78 3.14
N GLU A 91 -15.14 1.70 4.46
CA GLU A 91 -16.26 2.10 5.32
C GLU A 91 -16.63 3.57 5.13
N LYS A 92 -15.65 4.47 5.16
CA LYS A 92 -15.86 5.91 4.92
C LYS A 92 -16.39 6.20 3.52
N LEU A 93 -15.91 5.49 2.51
CA LEU A 93 -16.43 5.60 1.15
C LEU A 93 -17.90 5.19 1.07
N ASN A 94 -18.30 4.12 1.77
CA ASN A 94 -19.69 3.71 1.85
C ASN A 94 -20.58 4.74 2.56
N GLU A 95 -20.07 5.39 3.61
CA GLU A 95 -20.77 6.50 4.28
C GLU A 95 -20.94 7.72 3.36
N LEU A 96 -19.92 8.05 2.57
CA LEU A 96 -19.99 9.12 1.57
C LEU A 96 -21.02 8.80 0.49
N ILE A 97 -21.04 7.57 -0.03
CA ILE A 97 -22.05 7.12 -1.01
C ILE A 97 -23.46 7.30 -0.44
N LYS A 98 -23.71 6.86 0.80
CA LYS A 98 -25.02 7.06 1.47
C LYS A 98 -25.39 8.55 1.58
N SER A 99 -24.42 9.38 1.92
CA SER A 99 -24.63 10.83 2.05
C SER A 99 -24.97 11.47 0.71
N ILE A 100 -24.28 11.07 -0.37
CA ILE A 100 -24.55 11.52 -1.73
C ILE A 100 -25.97 11.12 -2.15
N SER A 101 -26.37 9.86 -1.96
CA SER A 101 -27.72 9.41 -2.29
C SER A 101 -28.81 10.18 -1.54
N MET A 102 -28.54 10.57 -0.30
CA MET A 102 -29.47 11.39 0.49
C MET A 102 -29.57 12.83 -0.06
N ILE A 103 -28.45 13.41 -0.50
CA ILE A 103 -28.42 14.72 -1.14
C ILE A 103 -29.17 14.69 -2.47
N GLU A 104 -28.96 13.66 -3.30
CA GLU A 104 -29.67 13.47 -4.58
C GLU A 104 -31.18 13.36 -4.38
N MET A 105 -31.61 12.60 -3.36
CA MET A 105 -33.03 12.51 -3.00
C MET A 105 -33.60 13.89 -2.59
N ASN A 106 -32.86 14.65 -1.78
CA ASN A 106 -33.27 15.99 -1.37
C ASN A 106 -33.34 16.95 -2.57
N GLN A 107 -32.37 16.91 -3.48
CA GLN A 107 -32.38 17.69 -4.73
C GLN A 107 -33.64 17.38 -5.55
N ALA A 108 -33.97 16.10 -5.73
CA ALA A 108 -35.18 15.71 -6.45
C ALA A 108 -36.47 16.23 -5.78
N VAL A 109 -36.51 16.31 -4.44
CA VAL A 109 -37.64 16.93 -3.71
C VAL A 109 -37.69 18.44 -3.94
N PHE A 110 -36.55 19.11 -3.91
CA PHE A 110 -36.47 20.55 -4.20
C PHE A 110 -36.91 20.87 -5.63
N ASP A 111 -36.45 20.09 -6.61
CA ASP A 111 -36.85 20.26 -8.01
C ASP A 111 -38.35 20.13 -8.19
N LYS A 112 -38.97 19.10 -7.59
CA LYS A 112 -40.44 18.94 -7.59
C LYS A 112 -41.16 20.14 -6.98
N LYS A 113 -40.70 20.63 -5.83
CA LYS A 113 -41.28 21.82 -5.19
C LYS A 113 -41.15 23.07 -6.06
N LEU A 114 -40.02 23.21 -6.76
CA LEU A 114 -39.75 24.33 -7.64
C LEU A 114 -40.64 24.29 -8.90
N THR A 115 -40.88 23.09 -9.45
CA THR A 115 -41.87 22.88 -10.52
C THR A 115 -43.28 23.26 -10.08
N VAL A 116 -43.74 22.77 -8.92
CA VAL A 116 -45.08 23.11 -8.39
C VAL A 116 -45.22 24.62 -8.17
N LEU A 117 -44.20 25.27 -7.64
CA LEU A 117 -44.21 26.73 -7.47
C LEU A 117 -44.30 27.45 -8.81
N LYS A 118 -43.55 27.00 -9.82
CA LYS A 118 -43.59 27.57 -11.18
C LYS A 118 -44.98 27.43 -11.80
N ASP A 119 -45.62 26.28 -11.65
CA ASP A 119 -46.96 26.02 -12.17
C ASP A 119 -48.00 26.89 -11.47
N ASN A 120 -47.95 26.99 -10.13
CA ASN A 120 -48.85 27.86 -9.35
C ASN A 120 -48.70 29.35 -9.72
N VAL A 121 -47.47 29.83 -9.96
CA VAL A 121 -47.24 31.20 -10.42
C VAL A 121 -47.83 31.41 -11.82
N HIS A 122 -47.62 30.47 -12.74
CA HIS A 122 -48.22 30.53 -14.07
C HIS A 122 -49.75 30.58 -14.03
N ASP A 123 -50.38 29.78 -13.17
CA ASP A 123 -51.84 29.78 -13.02
C ASP A 123 -52.37 31.08 -12.39
N THR A 124 -51.65 31.65 -11.41
CA THR A 124 -52.01 32.94 -10.79
C THR A 124 -52.03 34.07 -11.84
N PHE A 125 -51.01 34.15 -12.70
CA PHE A 125 -50.98 35.13 -13.80
C PHE A 125 -52.00 34.83 -14.91
N ARG A 126 -52.37 33.57 -15.12
CA ARG A 126 -53.38 33.16 -16.10
C ARG A 126 -54.80 33.50 -15.63
N GLU A 127 -55.08 33.49 -14.34
CA GLU A 127 -56.37 33.90 -13.79
C GLU A 127 -56.56 35.42 -13.77
N GLU A 128 -55.49 36.21 -13.59
CA GLU A 128 -55.51 37.68 -13.70
C GLU A 128 -55.69 38.18 -15.14
N SER A 129 -55.47 37.32 -16.14
CA SER A 129 -55.58 37.66 -17.57
C SER A 129 -56.86 37.13 -18.24
N LYS A 130 -57.92 36.84 -17.47
CA LYS A 130 -59.28 36.66 -18.03
C LYS A 130 -59.82 38.03 -18.51
N PRO A 131 -60.15 38.20 -19.81
CA PRO A 131 -60.54 39.48 -20.36
C PRO A 131 -61.95 39.89 -19.90
N ILE A 132 -62.04 41.10 -19.34
CA ILE A 132 -63.30 41.85 -19.28
C ILE A 132 -63.79 42.04 -20.72
N LYS A 133 -64.85 41.34 -21.11
CA LYS A 133 -65.52 41.56 -22.40
C LYS A 133 -66.17 42.94 -22.40
N HIS A 134 -65.47 43.94 -22.93
CA HIS A 134 -66.08 45.17 -23.44
C HIS A 134 -65.47 45.56 -24.80
N VAL A 135 -66.17 45.14 -25.86
CA VAL A 135 -66.61 45.96 -27.01
C VAL A 135 -65.74 47.19 -27.38
N LYS A 136 -64.87 47.07 -28.41
CA LYS A 136 -64.93 47.77 -29.75
C LYS A 136 -63.55 47.94 -30.44
N LYS A 137 -63.50 47.37 -31.66
CA LYS A 137 -62.97 47.85 -32.96
C LYS A 137 -61.59 48.53 -33.14
N HIS A 138 -60.95 48.06 -34.23
CA HIS A 138 -59.88 48.63 -35.08
C HIS A 138 -58.46 48.61 -34.45
N GLN A 139 -57.38 48.23 -35.13
CA GLN A 139 -57.08 48.11 -36.57
C GLN A 139 -55.82 47.23 -36.75
N GLU A 140 -55.65 46.67 -37.95
CA GLU A 140 -54.53 45.82 -38.40
C GLU A 140 -53.16 46.52 -38.34
N HIS A 141 -52.09 45.79 -37.98
CA HIS A 141 -50.99 45.56 -38.92
C HIS A 141 -50.09 44.39 -38.50
N VAL A 142 -49.66 43.66 -39.53
CA VAL A 142 -48.83 42.46 -39.60
C VAL A 142 -47.35 42.79 -39.37
N GLU A 143 -46.62 41.94 -38.62
CA GLU A 143 -45.39 41.30 -39.12
C GLU A 143 -44.87 40.15 -38.25
N GLU A 144 -44.21 39.24 -38.94
CA GLU A 144 -43.96 37.83 -38.69
C GLU A 144 -42.46 37.61 -38.46
N SER A 145 -42.06 36.82 -37.45
CA SER A 145 -40.83 35.98 -37.45
C SER A 145 -40.77 35.24 -36.11
N SER A 146 -41.20 33.98 -36.03
CA SER A 146 -40.44 32.76 -36.37
C SER A 146 -39.25 32.52 -35.43
N GLY A 147 -39.37 31.45 -34.63
CA GLY A 147 -38.38 31.09 -33.62
C GLY A 147 -37.16 30.38 -34.17
N LYS A 148 -36.12 30.32 -33.33
CA LYS A 148 -35.26 29.15 -33.11
C LYS A 148 -34.42 29.33 -31.85
N GLU A 149 -34.60 28.40 -30.93
CA GLU A 149 -33.68 28.10 -29.84
C GLU A 149 -32.27 27.80 -30.39
N VAL A 150 -31.25 28.33 -29.70
CA VAL A 150 -29.99 27.60 -29.53
C VAL A 150 -29.57 27.75 -28.07
N GLN A 151 -29.91 26.73 -27.28
CA GLN A 151 -29.26 26.49 -26.00
C GLN A 151 -27.81 26.05 -26.25
N LYS A 152 -26.84 26.76 -25.68
CA LYS A 152 -25.61 26.17 -25.15
C LYS A 152 -25.23 26.89 -23.87
N LYS A 153 -25.91 26.56 -22.76
CA LYS A 153 -25.38 26.86 -21.43
C LYS A 153 -24.32 25.80 -21.12
N LEU A 154 -23.06 26.19 -21.30
CA LEU A 154 -21.91 25.51 -20.71
C LEU A 154 -22.01 25.68 -19.19
N GLU A 155 -22.44 24.60 -18.56
CA GLU A 155 -22.21 24.28 -17.17
C GLU A 155 -20.70 24.28 -16.91
N LYS A 156 -20.22 25.15 -16.01
CA LYS A 156 -19.13 24.81 -15.07
C LYS A 156 -18.94 25.86 -13.97
N PRO A 157 -18.47 25.45 -12.78
CA PRO A 157 -18.41 26.27 -11.57
C PRO A 157 -17.10 27.06 -11.45
N ILE A 158 -17.26 28.28 -10.92
CA ILE A 158 -16.37 29.13 -10.10
C ILE A 158 -14.86 28.95 -10.23
N ASP A 159 -14.24 30.01 -10.76
CA ASP A 159 -12.86 30.42 -10.57
C ASP A 159 -12.52 30.60 -9.07
N ARG A 160 -11.58 29.79 -8.56
CA ARG A 160 -10.81 30.08 -7.35
C ARG A 160 -9.33 29.90 -7.66
N THR A 161 -8.80 30.75 -8.52
CA THR A 161 -7.46 31.36 -8.45
C THR A 161 -7.04 31.87 -9.84
N GLY A 162 -7.79 32.77 -10.47
CA GLY A 162 -7.29 33.72 -11.49
C GLY A 162 -6.35 33.17 -12.57
N VAL A 163 -6.51 31.91 -12.99
CA VAL A 163 -5.73 31.25 -14.03
C VAL A 163 -6.75 30.60 -14.94
N ALA A 164 -6.79 31.04 -16.20
CA ALA A 164 -7.72 30.48 -17.17
C ALA A 164 -7.34 29.01 -17.45
N PRO A 165 -8.31 28.10 -17.69
CA PRO A 165 -8.03 26.70 -18.00
C PRO A 165 -7.11 26.49 -19.21
N ALA A 166 -6.96 27.51 -20.07
CA ALA A 166 -6.06 27.50 -21.23
C ALA A 166 -4.58 27.72 -20.87
N ASP A 167 -4.28 28.25 -19.67
CA ASP A 167 -2.93 28.63 -19.24
C ASP A 167 -2.19 27.52 -18.47
N VAL A 168 -2.81 26.35 -18.29
CA VAL A 168 -2.18 25.20 -17.64
C VAL A 168 -1.61 24.25 -18.70
N SER A 169 -0.35 24.48 -19.08
CA SER A 169 0.39 23.51 -19.90
C SER A 169 0.73 22.26 -19.08
N ILE A 170 0.10 21.13 -19.43
CA ILE A 170 0.27 19.81 -18.82
C ILE A 170 1.59 19.17 -19.29
N GLU A 171 2.71 19.88 -19.19
CA GLU A 171 4.03 19.36 -19.60
C GLU A 171 5.05 19.29 -18.47
N LYS A 172 4.66 19.53 -17.21
CA LYS A 172 5.60 19.51 -16.07
C LYS A 172 5.19 18.69 -14.85
N ILE A 173 4.14 17.88 -14.93
CA ILE A 173 3.72 17.05 -13.78
C ILE A 173 4.45 15.69 -13.73
N PHE A 174 5.19 15.32 -14.77
CA PHE A 174 6.02 14.10 -14.76
C PHE A 174 7.50 14.44 -14.72
N TYR A 175 8.03 14.64 -13.50
CA TYR A 175 9.43 14.31 -13.22
C TYR A 175 9.46 13.26 -12.11
N CYS A 176 9.39 11.98 -12.53
CA CYS A 176 9.87 10.87 -11.73
C CYS A 176 11.38 11.03 -11.56
N GLY A 177 11.86 10.88 -10.33
CA GLY A 177 13.29 10.89 -10.03
C GLY A 177 14.06 9.91 -10.90
N ASN A 178 15.19 10.39 -11.41
CA ASN A 178 16.36 9.56 -11.65
C ASN A 178 17.47 10.06 -10.73
N LYS A 179 18.22 9.08 -10.22
CA LYS A 179 19.35 9.20 -9.28
C LYS A 179 20.39 10.23 -9.69
#